data_AF-E3USV9-F1
#
_entry.id   AF-E3USV9-F1
#
_cell.length_a   1.000
_cell.length_b   1.000
_cell.length_c   1.000
_cell.angle_alpha   90.00
_cell.angle_beta   90.00
_cell.angle_gamma   90.00
#
_symmetry.space_group_name_H-M   'P 1'
#
loop_
_entity.id
_entity.type
_entity.pdbx_description
1 polymer ?
#
loop_
_entity_poly.entity_id
_entity_poly.type
_entity_poly.pdbx_seq_one_letter_code
_entity_poly.pdbx_strand_id
1 'polypeptide(L)' 'MEITMSKNAVETLIEKVGENTKIALALINDSDPFLRDKGAFAKGSFFQIIPFVSEFGEYATKIEHPL' A
#
# COMPACT_ATOMS: atom_id res chain seq x y z
N MET A 1 -3.23 -14.13 -5.86
CA MET A 1 -2.63 -12.98 -6.58
C MET A 1 -1.15 -13.01 -6.32
N GLU A 2 -0.33 -12.67 -7.31
CA GLU A 2 1.11 -12.60 -7.18
C GLU A 2 1.57 -11.19 -7.54
N ILE A 3 2.59 -10.70 -6.84
CA ILE A 3 3.27 -9.46 -7.18
C ILE A 3 4.75 -9.78 -7.33
N THR A 4 5.41 -9.17 -8.31
CA THR A 4 6.86 -9.22 -8.46
C THR A 4 7.37 -7.79 -8.44
N MET A 5 8.35 -7.52 -7.58
CA MET A 5 8.97 -6.20 -7.46
C MET A 5 10.41 -6.27 -7.94
N SER A 6 10.87 -5.21 -8.60
CA SER A 6 12.30 -5.08 -8.91
C SER A 6 13.07 -4.78 -7.61
N LYS A 7 14.36 -5.14 -7.58
CA LYS A 7 15.24 -4.85 -6.45
C LYS A 7 15.19 -3.37 -6.05
N ASN A 8 15.28 -2.46 -7.03
CA ASN A 8 15.22 -1.02 -6.82
C ASN A 8 13.89 -0.55 -6.22
N ALA A 9 12.77 -1.18 -6.59
CA ALA A 9 11.46 -0.86 -6.02
C ALA A 9 11.35 -1.28 -4.55
N VAL A 10 11.88 -2.46 -4.21
CA VAL A 10 11.94 -2.94 -2.82
C VAL A 10 12.81 -2.00 -1.96
N GLU A 11 14.00 -1.66 -2.43
CA GLU A 11 14.92 -0.74 -1.73
C GLU A 11 14.26 0.64 -1.52
N THR A 12 13.67 1.21 -2.57
CA THR A 12 12.97 2.51 -2.48
C THR A 12 11.80 2.48 -1.49
N LEU A 13 11.06 1.37 -1.43
CA LEU A 13 9.95 1.22 -0.48
C LEU A 13 10.48 1.17 0.96
N ILE A 14 11.50 0.35 1.22
CA ILE A 14 12.12 0.23 2.55
C ILE A 14 12.65 1.60 3.02
N GLU A 15 13.33 2.35 2.17
CA GLU A 15 13.82 3.70 2.50
C GLU A 15 12.71 4.68 2.84
N LYS A 16 11.57 4.61 2.15
CA LYS A 16 10.45 5.54 2.33
C LYS A 16 9.57 5.22 3.53
N VAL A 17 9.30 3.94 3.78
CA VAL A 17 8.31 3.53 4.79
C VAL A 17 8.91 2.77 5.97
N GLY A 18 10.15 2.29 5.88
CA GLY A 18 10.82 1.49 6.89
C GLY A 18 10.73 -0.02 6.63
N GLU A 19 11.77 -0.75 7.02
CA GLU A 19 11.94 -2.19 6.74
C GLU A 19 10.84 -3.08 7.33
N ASN A 20 10.26 -2.69 8.47
CA ASN A 20 9.24 -3.47 9.18
C ASN A 20 7.82 -2.94 8.96
N THR A 21 7.63 -2.05 7.99
CA THR A 21 6.34 -1.43 7.74
C THR A 21 5.50 -2.29 6.82
N LYS A 22 4.25 -2.51 7.24
CA LYS A 22 3.25 -3.19 6.41
C LYS A 22 2.76 -2.22 5.34
N ILE A 23 2.55 -2.69 4.11
CA ILE A 23 2.02 -1.89 3.02
C ILE A 23 0.78 -2.56 2.42
N ALA A 24 -0.18 -1.75 1.94
CA ALA A 24 -1.30 -2.24 1.15
C ALA A 24 -1.28 -1.64 -0.26
N LEU A 25 -1.69 -2.43 -1.24
CA LEU A 25 -2.02 -1.96 -2.58
C LEU A 25 -3.51 -1.60 -2.59
N ALA A 26 -3.80 -0.31 -2.61
CA ALA A 26 -5.13 0.26 -2.46
C ALA A 26 -5.67 0.78 -3.79
N LEU A 27 -6.91 0.45 -4.14
CA LEU A 27 -7.64 1.19 -5.18
C LEU A 27 -8.29 2.42 -4.53
N ILE A 28 -7.70 3.58 -4.74
CA ILE A 28 -8.21 4.85 -4.24
C ILE A 28 -9.17 5.42 -5.27
N ASN A 29 -10.41 5.64 -4.85
CA ASN A 29 -11.37 6.48 -5.56
C ASN A 29 -11.80 7.64 -4.66
N ASP A 30 -12.56 8.57 -5.20
CA ASP A 30 -13.09 9.73 -4.47
C ASP A 30 -14.09 9.34 -3.36
N SER A 31 -14.52 8.08 -3.32
CA SER A 31 -15.62 7.57 -2.51
C SER A 31 -15.17 6.87 -1.22
N ASP A 32 -13.87 6.61 -1.01
CA ASP A 32 -13.37 5.90 0.17
C ASP A 32 -12.90 6.85 1.29
N PRO A 33 -13.69 7.06 2.37
CA PRO A 33 -13.33 7.94 3.47
C PRO A 33 -12.21 7.38 4.35
N PHE A 34 -12.02 6.05 4.41
CA PHE A 34 -11.03 5.44 5.31
C PHE A 34 -9.59 5.80 4.90
N LEU A 35 -9.34 5.85 3.60
CA LEU A 35 -8.00 6.11 3.06
C LEU A 35 -7.70 7.60 2.95
N ARG A 36 -8.72 8.46 2.85
CA ARG A 36 -8.56 9.93 2.87
C ARG A 36 -7.88 10.42 4.14
N ASP A 37 -8.27 9.90 5.31
CA ASP A 37 -7.68 10.27 6.60
C ASP A 37 -6.25 9.72 6.78
N LYS A 38 -5.82 8.82 5.89
CA LYS A 38 -4.45 8.28 5.81
C LYS A 38 -3.59 9.01 4.77
N GLY A 39 -4.08 10.11 4.20
CA GLY A 39 -3.37 10.93 3.21
C GLY A 39 -3.51 10.45 1.77
N ALA A 40 -4.36 9.46 1.51
CA ALA A 40 -4.65 8.98 0.15
C ALA A 40 -5.66 9.92 -0.53
N PHE A 41 -5.25 10.56 -1.61
CA PHE A 41 -6.15 11.39 -2.41
C PHE A 41 -5.85 11.20 -3.89
N ALA A 42 -6.91 11.04 -4.69
CA ALA A 42 -6.81 11.00 -6.14
C ALA A 42 -8.02 11.69 -6.79
N LYS A 43 -7.78 12.41 -7.90
CA LYS A 43 -8.86 12.90 -8.77
C LYS A 43 -9.19 11.80 -9.79
N GLY A 44 -9.84 10.73 -9.35
CA GLY A 44 -10.18 9.55 -10.15
C GLY A 44 -9.85 8.23 -9.42
N SER A 45 -9.89 7.10 -10.14
CA SER A 45 -9.60 5.77 -9.57
C SER A 45 -8.19 5.32 -9.93
N PHE A 46 -7.31 5.16 -8.93
CA PHE A 46 -5.92 4.76 -9.13
C PHE A 46 -5.45 3.80 -8.04
N PHE A 47 -4.47 2.96 -8.38
CA PHE A 47 -3.77 2.16 -7.37
C PHE A 47 -2.69 3.00 -6.67
N GLN A 48 -2.66 2.94 -5.35
CA GLN A 48 -1.63 3.57 -4.51
C GLN A 48 -1.07 2.57 -3.50
N ILE A 49 0.20 2.76 -3.13
CA ILE A 49 0.85 1.99 -2.06
C ILE A 49 0.72 2.79 -0.77
N ILE A 50 0.06 2.21 0.23
CA ILE A 50 -0.24 2.89 1.49
C ILE A 50 0.47 2.18 2.65
N PRO A 51 1.32 2.86 3.43
CA PRO A 51 1.94 2.28 4.62
C PRO A 51 0.94 2.18 5.78
N PHE A 52 1.00 1.07 6.51
CA PHE A 52 0.20 0.79 7.70
C PHE A 52 1.09 0.49 8.90
N VAL A 53 0.76 1.10 10.05
CA VAL A 53 1.55 0.99 11.28
C VAL A 53 1.05 -0.12 12.21
N SER A 54 -0.21 -0.56 12.08
CA SER A 54 -0.77 -1.59 12.99
C SER A 54 -1.72 -2.57 12.27
N GLU A 55 -2.87 -2.10 11.81
CA GLU A 55 -3.94 -2.93 11.25
C GLU A 55 -4.25 -2.56 9.80
N PHE A 56 -4.40 -3.59 8.95
CA PHE A 56 -4.71 -3.46 7.53
C PHE A 56 -6.15 -2.98 7.24
N GLY A 57 -6.93 -2.60 8.25
CA GLY A 57 -8.35 -2.25 8.06
C GLY A 57 -9.12 -3.38 7.37
N GLU A 58 -9.92 -3.03 6.33
CA GLU A 58 -10.74 -3.98 5.55
C GLU A 58 -9.95 -4.82 4.52
N TYR A 59 -8.62 -4.65 4.42
CA TYR A 59 -7.82 -5.37 3.45
C TYR A 59 -7.66 -6.84 3.88
N ALA A 60 -8.53 -7.70 3.35
CA ALA A 60 -8.61 -9.11 3.70
C ALA A 60 -7.61 -10.01 2.95
N THR A 61 -7.11 -9.57 1.80
CA THR A 61 -6.20 -10.40 0.97
C THR A 61 -4.74 -10.05 1.24
N LYS A 62 -4.01 -10.99 1.84
CA LYS A 62 -2.55 -10.89 2.00
C LYS A 62 -1.86 -11.41 0.74
N ILE A 63 -0.88 -10.65 0.25
CA ILE A 63 0.03 -11.09 -0.82
C ILE A 63 1.40 -11.25 -0.17
N GLU A 64 1.91 -12.47 -0.14
CA GLU A 64 3.30 -12.71 0.27
C GLU A 64 4.20 -12.39 -0.93
N HIS A 65 5.22 -11.57 -0.71
CA HIS A 65 6.27 -11.32 -1.70
C HIS A 65 7.54 -12.04 -1.26
N PRO A 66 8.10 -12.95 -2.08
CA PRO A 66 9.39 -13.55 -1.77
C PRO A 66 10.47 -12.49 -1.98
N LEU A 67 11.04 -12.01 -0.86
CA LEU A 67 12.25 -11.19 -0.86
C LEU A 67 13.44 -11.96 -1.46
#